data_AF-A0A957JJJ2-F1
#
_entry.id   AF-A0A957JJJ2-F1
#
_cell.length_a   1.000
_cell.length_b   1.000
_cell.length_c   1.000
_cell.angle_alpha   90.00
_cell.angle_beta   90.00
_cell.angle_gamma   90.00
#
_symmetry.space_group_name_H-M   'P 1'
#
loop_
_entity.id
_entity.type
_entity.pdbx_description
1 polymer ?
#
loop_
_entity_poly.entity_id
_entity_poly.type
_entity_poly.pdbx_seq_one_letter_code
_entity_poly.pdbx_strand_id
1 'polypeptide(L)'
;MTNELLRQAIRAAQAGRREEARTLFLQLVAQDERQELAWLWLVDLVDDVEDQIIALENVLTLNPQHQPARQRLAALQTTTRPGANPAPPTPDTMAAWLAVAANLAADRQYAAAQQAYRAALKLAPGRAQRQHIRRRLKEAQRHARLTTPVATHSTFNWLRLSLGPILMYGLLLLIQAGYRPGQLSPLLCAGTLPVVAGSLLLVGSRLTHRHPLWQRILGPAGFTSFYQRLSLGALGFL
;
A
#
# COMPACT_ATOMS: atom_id res chain seq x y z
N MET A 1 -32.38 -15.00 0.65
CA MET A 1 -31.25 -15.95 0.72
C MET A 1 -30.08 -15.44 1.58
N THR A 2 -29.83 -14.13 1.64
CA THR A 2 -28.80 -13.48 2.48
C THR A 2 -28.84 -13.85 3.97
N ASN A 3 -30.03 -14.05 4.54
CA ASN A 3 -30.21 -14.37 5.96
C ASN A 3 -29.67 -15.77 6.35
N GLU A 4 -29.73 -16.74 5.43
CA GLU A 4 -29.24 -18.10 5.69
C GLU A 4 -27.71 -18.16 5.60
N LEU A 5 -27.14 -17.46 4.61
CA LEU A 5 -25.70 -17.36 4.42
C LEU A 5 -25.03 -16.59 5.58
N LEU A 6 -25.69 -15.56 6.12
CA LEU A 6 -25.27 -14.87 7.34
C LEU A 6 -25.24 -15.79 8.57
N ARG A 7 -26.29 -16.60 8.77
CA ARG A 7 -26.32 -17.58 9.88
C ARG A 7 -25.22 -18.63 9.75
N GLN A 8 -24.96 -19.11 8.53
CA GLN A 8 -23.87 -20.05 8.26
C GLN A 8 -22.51 -19.42 8.55
N ALA A 9 -22.27 -18.17 8.12
CA ALA A 9 -21.04 -17.45 8.39
C ALA A 9 -20.78 -17.27 9.89
N ILE A 10 -21.81 -16.89 10.66
CA ILE A 10 -21.71 -16.74 12.12
C ILE A 10 -21.42 -18.08 12.80
N ARG A 11 -22.10 -19.16 12.40
CA ARG A 11 -21.83 -20.50 12.95
C ARG A 11 -20.40 -20.97 12.64
N ALA A 12 -19.90 -20.69 11.43
CA ALA A 12 -18.52 -21.00 11.08
C ALA A 12 -17.52 -20.22 11.94
N ALA A 13 -17.77 -18.92 12.16
CA ALA A 13 -16.93 -18.08 13.00
C ALA A 13 -16.93 -18.56 14.47
N GLN A 14 -18.10 -18.87 15.03
CA GLN A 14 -18.25 -19.40 16.38
C GLN A 14 -17.62 -20.79 16.56
N ALA A 15 -17.62 -21.61 15.52
CA ALA A 15 -16.96 -22.91 15.52
C ALA A 15 -15.43 -22.82 15.37
N GLY A 16 -14.84 -21.61 15.32
CA GLY A 16 -13.40 -21.40 15.14
C GLY A 16 -12.91 -21.64 13.71
N ARG A 17 -13.81 -21.88 12.75
CA ARG A 17 -13.49 -22.10 11.33
C ARG A 17 -13.27 -20.76 10.62
N ARG A 18 -12.17 -20.09 10.98
CA ARG A 18 -11.82 -18.71 10.58
C ARG A 18 -11.84 -18.50 9.06
N GLU A 19 -11.18 -19.37 8.29
CA GLU A 19 -11.10 -19.26 6.82
C GLU A 19 -12.45 -19.42 6.12
N GLU A 20 -13.24 -20.39 6.57
CA GLU A 20 -14.58 -20.65 6.04
C GLU A 20 -15.52 -19.48 6.36
N ALA A 21 -15.47 -18.98 7.59
CA ALA A 21 -16.22 -17.80 8.01
C ALA A 21 -15.82 -16.55 7.19
N ARG A 22 -14.52 -16.30 7.02
CA ARG A 22 -14.00 -15.18 6.22
C ARG A 22 -14.54 -15.23 4.80
N THR A 23 -14.49 -16.40 4.17
CA THR A 23 -14.99 -16.60 2.80
C THR A 23 -16.48 -16.29 2.70
N LEU A 24 -17.29 -16.76 3.66
CA LEU A 24 -18.73 -16.51 3.69
C LEU A 24 -19.05 -15.02 3.94
N PHE A 25 -18.32 -14.34 4.82
CA PHE A 25 -18.53 -12.91 5.08
C PHE A 25 -18.11 -12.03 3.89
N LEU A 26 -17.04 -12.39 3.16
CA LEU A 26 -16.67 -11.70 1.92
C LEU A 26 -17.74 -11.86 0.84
N GLN A 27 -18.35 -13.05 0.74
CA GLN A 27 -19.48 -13.28 -0.17
C GLN A 27 -20.72 -12.47 0.21
N LEU A 28 -21.03 -12.32 1.51
CA LEU A 28 -22.15 -11.49 1.98
C LEU A 28 -21.97 -10.03 1.59
N VAL A 29 -20.79 -9.50 1.85
CA VAL A 29 -20.45 -8.11 1.55
C VAL A 29 -20.44 -7.86 0.03
N ALA A 30 -19.97 -8.82 -0.77
CA ALA A 30 -20.02 -8.71 -2.23
C ALA A 30 -21.45 -8.74 -2.80
N GLN A 31 -22.39 -9.37 -2.08
CA GLN A 31 -23.81 -9.38 -2.47
C GLN A 31 -24.54 -8.11 -1.99
N ASP A 32 -24.21 -7.63 -0.80
CA ASP A 32 -24.78 -6.44 -0.21
C ASP A 32 -23.78 -5.76 0.74
N GLU A 33 -23.15 -4.71 0.22
CA GLU A 33 -22.15 -3.92 0.91
C GLU A 33 -22.72 -3.14 2.11
N ARG A 34 -24.05 -3.06 2.25
CA ARG A 34 -24.73 -2.32 3.33
C ARG A 34 -24.87 -3.11 4.63
N GLN A 35 -24.38 -4.35 4.66
CA GLN A 35 -24.42 -5.20 5.85
C GLN A 35 -23.28 -4.86 6.82
N GLU A 36 -23.55 -3.91 7.73
CA GLU A 36 -22.61 -3.50 8.80
C GLU A 36 -22.06 -4.70 9.59
N LEU A 37 -22.93 -5.65 9.93
CA LEU A 37 -22.55 -6.82 10.73
C LEU A 37 -21.55 -7.72 10.01
N ALA A 38 -21.66 -7.88 8.69
CA ALA A 38 -20.71 -8.68 7.92
C ALA A 38 -19.32 -8.02 7.89
N TRP A 39 -19.26 -6.69 7.75
CA TRP A 39 -18.02 -5.94 7.85
C TRP A 39 -17.39 -6.02 9.25
N LEU A 40 -18.19 -5.95 10.31
CA LEU A 40 -17.70 -6.09 11.69
C LEU A 40 -17.04 -7.46 11.93
N TRP A 41 -17.63 -8.55 11.44
CA TRP A 41 -17.02 -9.88 11.54
C TRP A 41 -15.72 -9.98 10.72
N LEU A 42 -15.65 -9.32 9.56
CA LEU A 42 -14.42 -9.32 8.75
C LEU A 42 -13.24 -8.69 9.48
N VAL A 43 -13.44 -7.69 10.35
CA VAL A 43 -12.36 -7.06 11.13
C VAL A 43 -11.53 -8.08 11.89
N ASP A 44 -12.18 -9.06 12.52
CA ASP A 44 -11.46 -10.06 13.33
C ASP A 44 -10.99 -11.26 12.49
N LEU A 45 -11.52 -11.46 11.28
CA LEU A 45 -11.25 -12.60 10.41
C LEU A 45 -10.18 -12.36 9.36
N VAL A 46 -9.90 -11.11 8.99
CA VAL A 46 -8.80 -10.76 8.09
C VAL A 46 -7.48 -10.68 8.85
N ASP A 47 -6.41 -11.12 8.19
CA ASP A 47 -5.09 -11.25 8.84
C ASP A 47 -4.23 -9.99 8.68
N ASP A 48 -4.48 -9.19 7.65
CA ASP A 48 -3.73 -7.97 7.36
C ASP A 48 -4.34 -6.76 8.06
N VAL A 49 -3.50 -5.90 8.65
CA VAL A 49 -3.97 -4.73 9.43
C VAL A 49 -4.62 -3.71 8.51
N GLU A 50 -4.11 -3.55 7.29
CA GLU A 50 -4.72 -2.74 6.24
C GLU A 50 -6.14 -3.20 5.88
N ASP A 51 -6.36 -4.51 5.78
CA ASP A 51 -7.69 -5.08 5.51
C ASP A 51 -8.66 -4.85 6.69
N GLN A 52 -8.15 -4.88 7.94
CA GLN A 52 -8.93 -4.55 9.14
C GLN A 52 -9.36 -3.07 9.13
N ILE A 53 -8.46 -2.18 8.72
CA ILE A 53 -8.73 -0.74 8.59
C ILE A 53 -9.83 -0.50 7.55
N ILE A 54 -9.75 -1.14 6.38
CA ILE A 54 -10.76 -1.01 5.33
C ILE A 54 -12.13 -1.50 5.81
N ALA A 55 -12.19 -2.65 6.49
CA ALA A 55 -13.44 -3.17 7.05
C ALA A 55 -14.06 -2.20 8.08
N LEU A 56 -13.24 -1.61 8.96
CA LEU A 56 -13.68 -0.63 9.94
C LEU A 56 -14.14 0.70 9.31
N GLU A 57 -13.48 1.15 8.25
CA GLU A 57 -13.90 2.35 7.50
C GLU A 57 -15.28 2.12 6.88
N ASN A 58 -15.52 0.97 6.25
CA ASN A 58 -16.82 0.63 5.69
C ASN A 58 -17.93 0.56 6.77
N VAL A 59 -17.64 -0.01 7.95
CA VAL A 59 -18.56 0.03 9.10
C VAL A 59 -18.92 1.46 9.47
N LEU A 60 -17.94 2.36 9.54
CA LEU A 60 -18.18 3.76 9.91
C LEU A 60 -18.85 4.58 8.81
N THR A 61 -18.70 4.20 7.55
CA THR A 61 -19.45 4.78 6.43
C THR A 61 -20.94 4.42 6.53
N LEU A 62 -21.25 3.19 6.90
CA LEU A 62 -22.63 2.72 7.08
C LEU A 62 -23.26 3.24 8.39
N ASN A 63 -22.49 3.16 9.48
CA ASN A 63 -22.89 3.57 10.81
C ASN A 63 -21.82 4.46 11.45
N PRO A 64 -21.87 5.79 11.21
CA PRO A 64 -20.89 6.71 11.76
C PRO A 64 -20.94 6.78 13.28
N GLN A 65 -22.00 6.32 13.94
CA GLN A 65 -22.15 6.36 15.39
C GLN A 65 -21.56 5.14 16.10
N HIS A 66 -20.99 4.17 15.36
CA HIS A 66 -20.41 2.96 15.94
C HIS A 66 -19.09 3.25 16.70
N GLN A 67 -19.21 3.67 17.95
CA GLN A 67 -18.09 4.04 18.83
C GLN A 67 -16.98 2.97 18.92
N PRO A 68 -17.28 1.66 19.08
CA PRO A 68 -16.23 0.65 19.13
C PRO A 68 -15.40 0.56 17.86
N ALA A 69 -16.00 0.81 16.70
CA ALA A 69 -15.29 0.76 15.42
C ALA A 69 -14.35 1.97 15.27
N ARG A 70 -14.77 3.16 15.71
CA ARG A 70 -13.90 4.35 15.76
C ARG A 70 -12.69 4.14 16.65
N GLN A 71 -12.89 3.56 17.82
CA GLN A 71 -11.80 3.29 18.77
C GLN A 71 -10.81 2.28 18.20
N ARG A 72 -11.30 1.18 17.62
CA ARG A 72 -10.43 0.17 16.96
C ARG A 72 -9.68 0.77 15.78
N LEU A 73 -10.33 1.58 14.93
CA LEU A 73 -9.69 2.24 13.79
C LEU A 73 -8.58 3.17 14.25
N ALA A 74 -8.82 3.99 15.28
CA ALA A 74 -7.81 4.88 15.84
C ALA A 74 -6.60 4.09 16.39
N ALA A 75 -6.85 2.99 17.10
CA ALA A 75 -5.79 2.11 17.62
C ALA A 75 -4.95 1.48 16.50
N LEU A 76 -5.59 0.93 15.46
CA LEU A 76 -4.89 0.35 14.32
C LEU A 76 -4.11 1.40 13.54
N GLN A 77 -4.66 2.60 13.34
CA GLN A 77 -3.95 3.71 12.68
C GLN A 77 -2.75 4.21 13.49
N THR A 78 -2.78 4.14 14.82
CA THR A 78 -1.60 4.41 15.63
C THR A 78 -0.55 3.31 15.47
N THR A 79 -0.93 2.03 15.52
CA THR A 79 0.02 0.91 15.43
C THR A 79 0.63 0.73 14.03
N THR A 80 -0.15 0.93 12.97
CA THR A 80 0.29 0.80 11.56
C THR A 80 1.14 1.98 11.11
N ARG A 81 1.14 3.08 11.88
CA ARG A 81 2.11 4.16 11.74
C ARG A 81 3.36 3.71 12.51
N PRO A 82 4.46 3.32 11.84
CA PRO A 82 5.67 2.92 12.55
C PRO A 82 6.20 4.17 13.25
N GLY A 83 5.90 4.29 14.55
CA GLY A 83 6.28 5.45 15.38
C GLY A 83 5.21 6.07 16.28
N ALA A 84 4.01 5.51 16.45
CA ALA A 84 3.09 6.01 17.47
C ALA A 84 3.49 5.56 18.89
N ASN A 85 4.43 6.30 19.48
CA ASN A 85 4.54 6.42 20.93
C ASN A 85 3.32 7.25 21.44
N PRO A 86 2.82 7.03 22.68
CA PRO A 86 1.67 7.77 23.20
C PRO A 86 1.97 9.26 23.17
N ALA A 87 0.95 10.05 22.82
CA ALA A 87 1.03 11.49 22.64
C ALA A 87 1.77 12.14 23.83
N PRO A 88 2.90 12.85 23.63
CA PRO A 88 3.48 13.65 24.68
C PRO A 88 2.50 14.78 25.04
N PRO A 89 2.47 15.23 26.32
CA PRO A 89 1.58 16.29 26.79
C PRO A 89 1.68 17.50 25.86
N THR A 90 0.54 18.13 25.55
CA THR A 90 0.44 19.32 24.70
C THR A 90 1.59 20.26 25.04
N PRO A 91 2.63 20.35 24.19
CA PRO A 91 3.78 21.16 24.49
C PRO A 91 3.40 22.60 24.15
N ASP A 92 2.63 23.27 25.01
CA ASP A 92 2.20 24.66 24.74
C ASP A 92 3.38 25.63 24.71
N THR A 93 4.55 25.16 25.16
CA THR A 93 5.81 25.89 25.12
C THR A 93 6.71 25.43 23.98
N MET A 94 7.43 26.39 23.40
CA MET A 94 8.54 26.18 22.48
C MET A 94 9.50 25.06 22.93
N ALA A 95 9.92 25.09 24.19
CA ALA A 95 10.94 24.19 24.72
C ALA A 95 10.49 22.72 24.67
N ALA A 96 9.21 22.47 24.93
CA ALA A 96 8.66 21.14 24.92
C ALA A 96 8.53 20.59 23.49
N TRP A 97 8.19 21.43 22.49
CA TRP A 97 8.27 21.02 21.08
C TRP A 97 9.70 20.71 20.63
N LEU A 98 10.71 21.40 21.15
CA LEU A 98 12.11 21.12 20.84
C LEU A 98 12.58 19.80 21.46
N ALA A 99 12.14 19.48 22.68
CA ALA A 99 12.43 18.20 23.31
C ALA A 99 11.80 17.03 22.52
N VAL A 100 10.53 17.17 22.13
CA VAL A 100 9.85 16.18 21.28
C VAL A 100 10.56 16.02 19.94
N ALA A 101 10.94 17.12 19.29
CA ALA A 101 11.66 17.07 18.02
C ALA A 101 13.05 16.41 18.14
N ALA A 102 13.73 16.58 19.28
CA ALA A 102 15.02 15.94 19.55
C ALA A 102 14.87 14.43 19.74
N ASN A 103 13.87 13.98 20.52
CA ASN A 103 13.60 12.56 20.73
C ASN A 103 13.20 11.87 19.42
N LEU A 104 12.30 12.47 18.64
CA LEU A 104 11.90 11.93 17.34
C LEU A 104 13.07 11.87 16.33
N ALA A 105 14.01 12.81 16.41
CA ALA A 105 15.21 12.77 15.60
C ALA A 105 16.17 11.64 16.02
N ALA A 106 16.26 11.33 17.31
CA ALA A 106 17.03 10.19 17.83
C ALA A 106 16.43 8.86 17.35
N ASP A 107 15.10 8.76 17.31
CA ASP A 107 14.37 7.58 16.83
C ASP A 107 14.36 7.43 15.29
N ARG A 108 15.14 8.24 14.55
CA ARG A 108 15.17 8.32 13.07
C ARG A 108 13.82 8.64 12.43
N GLN A 109 12.85 9.13 13.20
CA GLN A 109 11.53 9.53 12.70
C GLN A 109 11.58 10.97 12.17
N TYR A 110 12.40 11.20 11.14
CA TYR A 110 12.68 12.54 10.64
C TYR A 110 11.45 13.29 10.12
N ALA A 111 10.42 12.59 9.63
CA ALA A 111 9.18 13.21 9.16
C ALA A 111 8.34 13.80 10.30
N ALA A 112 8.21 13.06 11.41
CA ALA A 112 7.52 13.56 12.61
C ALA A 112 8.34 14.66 13.29
N ALA A 113 9.67 14.50 13.37
CA ALA A 113 10.57 15.52 13.90
C ALA A 113 10.44 16.87 13.14
N GLN A 114 10.27 16.84 11.82
CA GLN A 114 10.04 18.06 11.01
C GLN A 114 8.76 18.79 11.40
N GLN A 115 7.68 18.07 11.69
CA GLN A 115 6.41 18.68 12.12
C GLN A 115 6.59 19.35 13.49
N ALA A 116 7.27 18.69 14.43
CA ALA A 116 7.57 19.23 15.75
C ALA A 116 8.46 20.49 15.68
N TYR A 117 9.52 20.49 14.87
CA TYR A 117 10.35 21.70 14.66
C TYR A 117 9.58 22.86 14.01
N ARG A 118 8.60 22.58 13.14
CA ARG A 118 7.71 23.62 12.57
C ARG A 118 6.76 24.20 13.61
N ALA A 119 6.20 23.37 14.49
CA ALA A 119 5.37 23.81 15.60
C ALA A 119 6.18 24.68 16.58
N ALA A 120 7.38 24.24 16.95
CA ALA A 120 8.34 25.02 17.73
C ALA A 120 8.55 26.40 17.09
N LEU A 121 8.88 26.48 15.80
CA LEU A 121 9.18 27.74 15.10
C LEU A 121 8.05 28.80 15.20
N LYS A 122 6.78 28.38 15.26
CA LYS A 122 5.64 29.31 15.41
C LYS A 122 5.61 29.99 16.78
N LEU A 123 6.04 29.28 17.82
CA LEU A 123 6.06 29.74 19.20
C LEU A 123 7.34 30.53 19.57
N ALA A 124 8.23 30.78 18.59
CA ALA A 124 9.54 31.39 18.85
C ALA A 124 9.43 32.90 19.09
N PRO A 125 9.81 33.40 20.28
CA PRO A 125 9.77 34.84 20.57
C PRO A 125 10.92 35.61 19.89
N GLY A 126 12.10 35.00 19.72
CA GLY A 126 13.31 35.69 19.22
C GLY A 126 13.84 35.23 17.86
N ARG A 127 14.46 36.15 17.10
CA ARG A 127 15.12 35.86 15.81
C ARG A 127 16.28 34.84 15.93
N ALA A 128 17.08 34.94 16.99
CA ALA A 128 18.18 34.02 17.26
C ALA A 128 17.69 32.58 17.45
N GLN A 129 16.61 32.42 18.21
CA GLN A 129 15.97 31.12 18.45
C GLN A 129 15.37 30.53 17.18
N ARG A 130 14.69 31.35 16.37
CA ARG A 130 14.19 30.92 15.04
C ARG A 130 15.33 30.44 14.14
N GLN A 131 16.49 31.10 14.17
CA GLN A 131 17.64 30.69 13.37
C GLN A 131 18.19 29.33 13.84
N HIS A 132 18.29 29.10 15.15
CA HIS A 132 18.72 27.81 15.69
C HIS A 132 17.80 26.66 15.25
N ILE A 133 16.48 26.85 15.38
CA ILE A 133 15.47 25.85 14.99
C ILE A 133 15.50 25.59 13.49
N ARG A 134 15.69 26.63 12.67
CA ARG A 134 15.83 26.49 11.22
C ARG A 134 17.04 25.65 10.81
N ARG A 135 18.17 25.76 11.52
CA ARG A 135 19.36 24.94 11.26
C ARG A 135 19.07 23.46 11.52
N ARG A 136 18.53 23.15 12.71
CA ARG A 136 18.10 21.80 13.11
C ARG A 136 17.05 21.19 12.15
N LEU A 137 16.09 22.00 11.71
CA LEU A 137 15.07 21.56 10.75
C LEU A 137 15.70 21.20 9.40
N LYS A 138 16.68 21.98 8.91
CA LYS A 138 17.40 21.68 7.66
C LYS A 138 18.20 20.38 7.76
N GLU A 139 18.83 20.12 8.89
CA GLU A 139 19.54 18.86 9.16
C GLU A 139 18.57 17.67 9.13
N ALA A 140 17.46 17.75 9.85
CA ALA A 140 16.41 16.73 9.84
C ALA A 140 15.82 16.51 8.43
N GLN A 141 15.70 17.57 7.62
CA GLN A 141 15.27 17.46 6.21
C GLN A 141 16.30 16.75 5.33
N ARG A 142 17.59 17.01 5.53
CA ARG A 142 18.66 16.29 4.80
C ARG A 142 18.61 14.80 5.10
N HIS A 143 18.51 14.43 6.39
CA HIS A 143 18.40 13.03 6.79
C HIS A 143 17.14 12.36 6.26
N ALA A 144 15.98 13.03 6.36
CA ALA A 144 14.73 12.51 5.81
C ALA A 144 14.86 12.20 4.32
N ARG A 145 15.43 13.11 3.52
CA ARG A 145 15.59 12.90 2.06
C ARG A 145 16.43 11.68 1.71
N LEU A 146 17.43 11.34 2.53
CA LEU A 146 18.28 10.17 2.31
C LEU A 146 17.56 8.87 2.68
N THR A 147 16.64 8.91 3.64
CA THR A 147 15.92 7.73 4.15
C THR A 147 14.53 7.52 3.56
N THR A 148 13.90 8.55 3.03
CA THR A 148 12.56 8.42 2.42
C THR A 148 12.69 7.73 1.08
N PRO A 149 12.10 6.53 0.88
CA PRO A 149 11.95 5.99 -0.46
C PRO A 149 11.15 7.01 -1.25
N VAL A 150 11.72 7.54 -2.33
CA VAL A 150 11.02 8.45 -3.23
C VAL A 150 9.76 7.73 -3.67
N ALA A 151 8.59 8.25 -3.29
CA ALA A 151 7.30 7.82 -3.81
C ALA A 151 7.29 8.17 -5.31
N THR A 152 7.93 7.32 -6.09
CA THR A 152 7.92 7.37 -7.53
C THR A 152 6.48 7.07 -7.92
N HIS A 153 5.84 8.02 -8.62
CA HIS A 153 4.50 7.86 -9.15
C HIS A 153 4.42 6.49 -9.81
N SER A 154 3.52 5.64 -9.29
CA SER A 154 3.47 4.20 -9.60
C SER A 154 3.58 3.95 -11.11
N THR A 155 2.89 4.74 -11.92
CA THR A 155 2.87 4.69 -13.39
C THR A 155 4.22 4.90 -14.09
N PHE A 156 5.14 5.68 -13.54
CA PHE A 156 6.47 5.90 -14.15
C PHE A 156 7.44 4.75 -13.84
N ASN A 157 7.31 4.13 -12.67
CA ASN A 157 8.01 2.88 -12.36
C ASN A 157 7.50 1.73 -13.23
N TRP A 158 6.20 1.69 -13.54
CA TRP A 158 5.61 0.73 -14.49
C TRP A 158 6.32 0.77 -15.83
N LEU A 159 6.39 1.96 -16.43
CA LEU A 159 6.99 2.15 -17.75
C LEU A 159 8.49 1.84 -17.73
N ARG A 160 9.19 2.22 -16.66
CA ARG A 160 10.64 1.96 -16.50
C ARG A 160 10.97 0.49 -16.28
N LEU A 161 10.17 -0.26 -15.52
CA LEU A 161 10.40 -1.69 -15.27
C LEU A 161 10.08 -2.55 -16.50
N SER A 162 9.04 -2.20 -17.25
CA SER A 162 8.67 -2.94 -18.48
C SER A 162 9.56 -2.58 -19.67
N LEU A 163 10.14 -1.37 -19.72
CA LEU A 163 11.04 -0.97 -20.80
C LEU A 163 12.31 -1.83 -20.86
N GLY A 164 12.80 -2.35 -19.72
CA GLY A 164 14.06 -3.08 -19.66
C GLY A 164 14.10 -4.31 -20.58
N PRO A 165 13.19 -5.28 -20.40
CA PRO A 165 13.10 -6.45 -21.28
C PRO A 165 12.81 -6.10 -22.75
N ILE A 166 11.98 -5.08 -22.99
CA ILE A 166 11.62 -4.62 -24.35
C ILE A 166 12.85 -4.06 -25.07
N LEU A 167 13.64 -3.20 -24.41
CA LEU A 167 14.90 -2.67 -24.95
C LEU A 167 15.94 -3.77 -25.15
N MET A 168 16.07 -4.70 -24.20
CA MET A 168 17.01 -5.83 -24.33
C MET A 168 16.68 -6.70 -25.54
N TYR A 169 15.42 -7.07 -25.73
CA TYR A 169 15.00 -7.91 -26.86
C TYR A 169 15.10 -7.15 -28.19
N GLY A 170 14.73 -5.87 -28.21
CA GLY A 170 14.92 -5.01 -29.39
C GLY A 170 16.39 -4.85 -29.79
N LEU A 171 17.29 -4.71 -28.80
CA LEU A 171 18.74 -4.69 -29.03
C LEU A 171 19.23 -6.05 -29.59
N LEU A 172 18.70 -7.16 -29.08
CA LEU A 172 19.01 -8.51 -29.55
C LEU A 172 18.59 -8.71 -31.01
N LEU A 173 17.39 -8.25 -31.38
CA LEU A 173 16.91 -8.27 -32.77
C LEU A 173 17.78 -7.38 -33.67
N LEU A 174 18.22 -6.22 -33.19
CA LEU A 174 19.12 -5.33 -33.93
C LEU A 174 20.48 -5.99 -34.21
N ILE A 175 21.01 -6.72 -33.22
CA ILE A 175 22.25 -7.50 -33.34
C ILE A 175 22.05 -8.66 -34.32
N GLN A 176 20.95 -9.41 -34.22
CA GLN A 176 20.64 -10.52 -35.15
C GLN A 176 20.40 -10.04 -36.58
N ALA A 177 19.83 -8.84 -36.77
CA ALA A 177 19.63 -8.22 -38.07
C ALA A 177 20.89 -7.54 -38.63
N GLY A 178 22.04 -7.66 -37.95
CA GLY A 178 23.31 -7.08 -38.41
C GLY A 178 23.24 -5.57 -38.63
N TYR A 179 22.44 -4.85 -37.83
CA TYR A 179 22.20 -3.39 -37.95
C TYR A 179 21.58 -2.94 -39.29
N ARG A 180 20.92 -3.83 -40.04
CA ARG A 180 20.16 -3.48 -41.26
C ARG A 180 18.64 -3.51 -41.00
N PRO A 181 18.07 -2.44 -40.39
CA PRO A 181 16.67 -2.44 -39.93
C PRO A 181 15.64 -2.56 -41.07
N GLY A 182 16.02 -2.27 -42.32
CA GLY A 182 15.13 -2.36 -43.48
C GLY A 182 14.82 -3.78 -43.98
N GLN A 183 15.50 -4.82 -43.48
CA GLN A 183 15.27 -6.23 -43.87
C GLN A 183 14.57 -7.06 -42.79
N LEU A 184 14.11 -6.43 -41.71
CA LEU A 184 13.39 -7.11 -40.63
C LEU A 184 12.08 -7.69 -41.18
N SER A 185 12.01 -9.02 -41.27
CA SER A 185 10.78 -9.70 -41.71
C SER A 185 9.64 -9.40 -40.74
N PRO A 186 8.41 -9.14 -41.22
CA PRO A 186 7.26 -8.86 -40.35
C PRO A 186 6.97 -10.00 -39.36
N LEU A 187 7.36 -11.24 -39.69
CA LEU A 187 7.31 -12.38 -38.76
C LEU A 187 8.23 -12.22 -37.53
N LEU A 188 9.43 -11.65 -37.70
CA LEU A 188 10.35 -11.40 -36.58
C LEU A 188 9.80 -10.32 -35.65
N CYS A 189 9.15 -9.30 -36.22
CA CYS A 189 8.43 -8.29 -35.44
C CYS A 189 7.24 -8.90 -34.68
N ALA A 190 6.51 -9.85 -35.26
CA ALA A 190 5.43 -10.57 -34.57
C ALA A 190 5.93 -11.36 -33.35
N GLY A 191 7.18 -11.85 -33.36
CA GLY A 191 7.82 -12.52 -32.21
C GLY A 191 8.04 -11.63 -30.98
N THR A 192 7.96 -10.30 -31.11
CA THR A 192 8.03 -9.38 -29.97
C THR A 192 6.76 -9.38 -29.12
N LEU A 193 5.61 -9.75 -29.71
CA LEU A 193 4.30 -9.72 -29.05
C LEU A 193 4.22 -10.65 -27.83
N PRO A 194 4.65 -11.93 -27.87
CA PRO A 194 4.66 -12.78 -26.68
C PRO A 194 5.63 -12.27 -25.61
N VAL A 195 6.80 -11.73 -25.97
CA VAL A 195 7.76 -11.17 -25.01
C VAL A 195 7.19 -9.95 -24.29
N VAL A 196 6.50 -9.08 -25.03
CA VAL A 196 5.80 -7.92 -24.45
C VAL A 196 4.66 -8.40 -23.55
N ALA A 197 3.85 -9.36 -24.00
CA ALA A 197 2.76 -9.92 -23.23
C ALA A 197 3.25 -10.60 -21.94
N GLY A 198 4.28 -11.45 -22.02
CA GLY A 198 4.90 -12.13 -20.89
C GLY A 198 5.55 -11.17 -19.89
N SER A 199 6.23 -10.12 -20.37
CA SER A 199 6.76 -9.06 -19.51
C SER A 199 5.63 -8.29 -18.78
N LEU A 200 4.54 -7.97 -19.49
CA LEU A 200 3.37 -7.30 -18.91
C LEU A 200 2.68 -8.17 -17.86
N LEU A 201 2.55 -9.47 -18.12
CA LEU A 201 1.95 -10.46 -17.22
C LEU A 201 2.81 -10.71 -15.99
N LEU A 202 4.13 -10.87 -16.15
CA LEU A 202 5.06 -11.09 -15.05
C LEU A 202 5.09 -9.88 -14.10
N VAL A 203 5.14 -8.67 -14.65
CA VAL A 203 5.09 -7.43 -13.85
C VAL A 203 3.71 -7.23 -13.21
N GLY A 204 2.63 -7.52 -13.95
CA GLY A 204 1.25 -7.48 -13.44
C GLY A 204 1.00 -8.45 -12.28
N SER A 205 1.66 -9.61 -12.27
CA SER A 205 1.57 -10.62 -11.19
C SER A 205 2.18 -10.18 -9.86
N ARG A 206 3.14 -9.24 -9.88
CA ARG A 206 3.83 -8.77 -8.66
C ARG A 206 3.15 -7.58 -7.99
N LEU A 207 2.28 -6.86 -8.69
CA LEU A 207 1.61 -5.65 -8.21
C LEU A 207 0.07 -5.77 -8.17
N THR A 208 -0.46 -6.99 -8.25
CA THR A 208 -1.89 -7.33 -8.39
C THR A 208 -2.79 -6.67 -7.33
N HIS A 209 -2.26 -6.31 -6.15
CA HIS A 209 -3.05 -5.76 -5.05
C HIS A 209 -3.56 -4.32 -5.21
N ARG A 210 -3.08 -3.52 -6.19
CA ARG A 210 -3.35 -2.06 -6.19
C ARG A 210 -4.11 -1.49 -7.39
N HIS A 211 -4.51 -2.28 -8.39
CA HIS A 211 -5.06 -1.73 -9.64
C HIS A 211 -6.47 -2.25 -10.00
N PRO A 212 -7.45 -1.35 -10.29
CA PRO A 212 -8.86 -1.71 -10.52
C PRO A 212 -9.08 -2.56 -11.79
N LEU A 213 -8.27 -2.39 -12.83
CA LEU A 213 -8.37 -3.21 -14.04
C LEU A 213 -8.05 -4.69 -13.79
N TRP A 214 -7.09 -4.98 -12.91
CA TRP A 214 -6.69 -6.35 -12.60
C TRP A 214 -7.69 -7.04 -11.67
N GLN A 215 -8.27 -6.31 -10.72
CA GLN A 215 -9.39 -6.80 -9.90
C GLN A 215 -10.61 -7.18 -10.76
N ARG A 216 -10.84 -6.48 -11.87
CA ARG A 216 -11.95 -6.76 -12.80
C ARG A 216 -11.73 -8.00 -13.66
N ILE A 217 -10.48 -8.38 -13.93
CA ILE A 217 -10.11 -9.52 -14.79
C ILE A 217 -9.84 -10.79 -13.96
N LEU A 218 -9.19 -10.67 -12.80
CA LEU A 218 -8.74 -11.81 -11.97
C LEU A 218 -9.55 -11.98 -10.67
N GLY A 219 -10.47 -11.06 -10.36
CA GLY A 219 -11.21 -11.04 -9.11
C GLY A 219 -10.43 -10.42 -7.93
N PRO A 220 -11.13 -10.13 -6.82
CA PRO A 220 -10.57 -9.38 -5.68
C PRO A 220 -9.51 -10.15 -4.87
N ALA A 221 -9.40 -11.47 -5.02
CA ALA A 221 -8.46 -12.31 -4.27
C ALA A 221 -7.01 -12.28 -4.82
N GLY A 222 -6.80 -11.89 -6.09
CA GLY A 222 -5.50 -11.94 -6.74
C GLY A 222 -4.85 -13.34 -6.73
N PHE A 223 -3.59 -13.45 -7.14
CA PHE A 223 -2.83 -14.70 -7.03
C PHE A 223 -2.19 -14.80 -5.66
N THR A 224 -2.65 -15.72 -4.82
CA THR A 224 -2.16 -15.91 -3.44
C THR A 224 -0.85 -16.71 -3.37
N SER A 225 -0.56 -17.56 -4.37
CA SER A 225 0.61 -18.43 -4.38
C SER A 225 1.71 -18.00 -5.37
N PHE A 226 2.97 -18.06 -4.92
CA PHE A 226 4.17 -17.79 -5.74
C PHE A 226 4.22 -18.64 -7.02
N TYR A 227 3.82 -19.91 -6.94
CA TYR A 227 3.83 -20.84 -8.07
C TYR A 227 2.81 -20.48 -9.15
N GLN A 228 1.65 -19.93 -8.76
CA GLN A 228 0.64 -19.45 -9.72
C GLN A 228 1.12 -18.20 -10.48
N ARG A 229 1.88 -17.33 -9.81
CA ARG A 229 2.51 -16.15 -10.42
C ARG A 229 3.62 -16.54 -11.39
N LEU A 230 4.41 -17.56 -11.04
CA LEU A 230 5.47 -18.09 -11.89
C LEU A 230 4.91 -18.81 -13.14
N SER A 231 3.85 -19.61 -13.00
CA SER A 231 3.23 -20.31 -14.12
C SER A 231 2.58 -19.35 -15.13
N LEU A 232 2.01 -18.24 -14.67
CA LEU A 232 1.42 -17.23 -15.56
C LEU A 232 2.49 -16.45 -16.35
N GLY A 233 3.64 -16.18 -15.73
CA GLY A 233 4.79 -15.59 -16.42
C GLY A 233 5.42 -16.55 -17.46
N ALA A 234 5.42 -17.85 -17.17
CA ALA A 234 5.92 -18.88 -18.09
C ALA A 234 5.02 -19.07 -19.32
N LEU A 235 3.70 -18.88 -19.18
CA LEU A 235 2.75 -18.93 -20.30
C LEU A 235 2.96 -17.83 -21.35
N GLY A 236 3.58 -16.70 -20.98
CA GLY A 236 3.95 -15.65 -21.93
C GLY A 236 5.31 -15.84 -22.61
N PHE A 237 6.04 -16.90 -22.25
CA PHE A 237 7.38 -17.21 -22.76
C PHE A 237 7.42 -18.50 -23.62
N LEU A 238 6.27 -19.17 -23.77
CA LEU A 238 6.01 -20.27 -24.71
C LEU A 238 5.47 -19.72 -26.04
#